data_AF-A0A7W7L351-F1
#
_entry.id   AF-A0A7W7L351-F1
#
_cell.length_a   1.000
_cell.length_b   1.000
_cell.length_c   1.000
_cell.angle_alpha   90.00
_cell.angle_beta   90.00
_cell.angle_gamma   90.00
#
_symmetry.space_group_name_H-M   'P 1'
#
loop_
_entity.id
_entity.type
_entity.pdbx_description
1 polymer ?
#
loop_
_entity_poly.entity_id
_entity_poly.type
_entity_poly.pdbx_seq_one_letter_code
_entity_poly.pdbx_strand_id
1 'polypeptide(L)'
;MDTPPHPTSDRAPEGSGPAVPPHAAPSRTRLRRFVREITYPHDIHPALVPGVSIEDQRVRYGVDKVILVVVGALILGFVAWGVTRPDDVLSVSSAALSWVMANLGWVFSLLAIGLVVFLLVVAFSRYGHITLGLDGEKPEYSTASWAAMLFAAGIGIGIIFFGPYEPLSFYLAPRPGSAEPASDAAVTGALAQSAMHWGVHAWAIYAVVGLSVAYVSYRRGRVPLMSSILRPLFGQGDRTDSIIARLIDSMAIIARPCSAPRPPSASAGSPTST
;
A
#
# COMPACT_ATOMS: atom_id res chain seq x y z
N MET A 1 38.38 -86.47 36.22
CA MET A 1 38.80 -85.46 37.20
C MET A 1 38.14 -84.16 36.81
N ASP A 2 36.92 -83.81 37.22
CA ASP A 2 36.16 -84.01 38.48
C ASP A 2 36.42 -82.95 39.57
N THR A 3 35.40 -82.09 39.74
CA THR A 3 34.98 -81.32 40.93
C THR A 3 35.87 -80.17 41.51
N PRO A 4 35.28 -79.13 42.16
CA PRO A 4 35.95 -77.84 42.48
C PRO A 4 36.25 -77.68 44.00
N PRO A 5 35.62 -76.87 44.92
CA PRO A 5 34.53 -75.86 44.86
C PRO A 5 34.76 -74.50 45.62
N HIS A 6 33.71 -73.65 45.67
CA HIS A 6 33.35 -72.72 46.79
C HIS A 6 34.00 -71.29 46.93
N PRO A 7 33.33 -70.30 47.58
CA PRO A 7 32.97 -69.05 46.85
C PRO A 7 33.05 -67.69 47.62
N THR A 8 32.42 -66.66 47.01
CA THR A 8 31.80 -65.43 47.57
C THR A 8 32.59 -64.13 47.87
N SER A 9 31.96 -63.03 47.42
CA SER A 9 31.87 -61.64 47.98
C SER A 9 32.94 -60.55 47.79
N ASP A 10 32.38 -59.35 47.53
CA ASP A 10 32.79 -57.95 47.81
C ASP A 10 33.78 -57.13 46.94
N ARG A 11 33.17 -56.19 46.21
CA ARG A 11 33.39 -54.70 46.19
C ARG A 11 34.82 -54.10 46.11
N ALA A 12 35.07 -53.49 44.94
CA ALA A 12 35.43 -52.05 44.75
C ALA A 12 36.79 -51.55 45.30
N PRO A 13 37.23 -50.28 45.09
CA PRO A 13 36.63 -49.17 44.33
C PRO A 13 37.55 -48.52 43.25
N GLU A 14 37.29 -47.25 42.90
CA GLU A 14 37.66 -46.53 41.67
C GLU A 14 38.95 -45.66 41.73
N GLY A 15 39.36 -45.11 40.57
CA GLY A 15 40.32 -43.99 40.43
C GLY A 15 40.84 -43.83 38.98
N SER A 16 40.16 -43.11 38.08
CA SER A 16 40.36 -41.68 37.74
C SER A 16 41.75 -41.33 37.15
N GLY A 17 41.95 -40.76 35.97
CA GLY A 17 41.10 -40.26 34.86
C GLY A 17 42.03 -39.57 33.80
N PRO A 18 41.58 -38.74 32.84
CA PRO A 18 40.22 -38.40 32.39
C PRO A 18 39.94 -38.74 30.90
N ALA A 19 38.68 -38.69 30.44
CA ALA A 19 38.31 -38.82 29.02
C ALA A 19 37.05 -38.00 28.65
N VAL A 20 36.94 -37.62 27.37
CA VAL A 20 35.88 -36.75 26.82
C VAL A 20 34.54 -37.49 26.68
N PRO A 21 33.39 -36.88 27.04
CA PRO A 21 32.09 -37.51 26.86
C PRO A 21 31.68 -37.57 25.36
N PRO A 22 31.30 -38.74 24.81
CA PRO A 22 30.82 -38.84 23.43
C PRO A 22 29.40 -38.26 23.27
N HIS A 23 29.12 -37.69 22.10
CA HIS A 23 27.82 -37.07 21.80
C HIS A 23 26.65 -38.07 21.85
N ALA A 24 25.68 -37.81 22.73
CA ALA A 24 24.41 -38.53 22.74
C ALA A 24 23.57 -38.18 21.49
N ALA A 25 23.12 -39.19 20.75
CA ALA A 25 22.30 -39.00 19.55
C ALA A 25 20.93 -38.35 19.90
N PRO A 26 20.42 -37.42 19.08
CA PRO A 26 19.17 -36.72 19.37
C PRO A 26 17.97 -37.68 19.35
N SER A 27 17.20 -37.72 20.44
CA SER A 27 16.05 -38.61 20.55
C SER A 27 15.00 -38.32 19.48
N ARG A 28 14.46 -39.38 18.87
CA ARG A 28 13.53 -39.32 17.72
C ARG A 28 12.29 -38.45 18.00
N THR A 29 11.92 -38.29 19.27
CA THR A 29 10.84 -37.44 19.78
C THR A 29 11.14 -35.94 19.60
N ARG A 30 12.37 -35.46 19.85
CA ARG A 30 12.73 -34.05 19.60
C ARG A 30 12.77 -33.75 18.10
N LEU A 31 13.34 -34.65 17.29
CA LEU A 31 13.40 -34.47 15.84
C LEU A 31 11.99 -34.39 15.23
N ARG A 32 11.06 -35.27 15.64
CA ARG A 32 9.65 -35.20 15.22
C ARG A 32 8.94 -33.91 15.67
N ARG A 33 9.27 -33.36 16.84
CA ARG A 33 8.70 -32.08 17.31
C ARG A 33 9.19 -30.92 16.45
N PHE A 34 10.50 -30.83 16.22
CA PHE A 34 11.13 -29.77 15.42
C PHE A 34 10.70 -29.82 13.94
N VAL A 35 10.58 -31.02 13.36
CA VAL A 35 10.00 -31.17 12.00
C VAL A 35 8.54 -30.68 11.97
N ARG A 36 7.72 -30.99 12.98
CA ARG A 36 6.34 -30.52 13.12
C ARG A 36 6.23 -29.01 13.48
N GLU A 37 7.35 -28.36 13.75
CA GLU A 37 7.45 -26.93 14.09
C GLU A 37 8.00 -26.12 12.91
N ILE A 38 8.75 -26.77 12.00
CA ILE A 38 9.12 -26.27 10.67
C ILE A 38 7.98 -26.48 9.64
N THR A 39 7.22 -27.57 9.75
CA THR A 39 5.96 -27.73 9.01
C THR A 39 4.94 -26.76 9.58
N TYR A 40 4.62 -25.72 8.81
CA TYR A 40 3.60 -24.72 9.10
C TYR A 40 2.32 -25.35 9.66
N PRO A 41 1.72 -24.78 10.73
CA PRO A 41 0.37 -25.17 11.12
C PRO A 41 -0.62 -24.80 10.02
N HIS A 42 -1.60 -25.69 9.79
CA HIS A 42 -2.57 -25.72 8.69
C HIS A 42 -2.00 -26.29 7.37
N ASP A 43 -2.53 -27.46 6.96
CA ASP A 43 -2.24 -28.15 5.69
C ASP A 43 -2.84 -27.41 4.49
N ILE A 44 -2.32 -26.21 4.22
CA ILE A 44 -2.86 -25.25 3.26
C ILE A 44 -1.73 -24.83 2.31
N HIS A 45 -1.90 -25.12 1.03
CA HIS A 45 -0.98 -24.72 -0.04
C HIS A 45 -0.74 -23.20 0.00
N PRO A 46 0.46 -22.65 -0.30
CA PRO A 46 0.76 -21.21 -0.20
C PRO A 46 -0.03 -20.27 -1.13
N ALA A 47 -1.04 -20.78 -1.84
CA ALA A 47 -2.04 -20.01 -2.59
C ALA A 47 -3.43 -19.95 -1.90
N LEU A 48 -3.67 -20.78 -0.88
CA LEU A 48 -4.94 -20.98 -0.18
C LEU A 48 -4.94 -20.45 1.26
N VAL A 49 -3.86 -19.79 1.71
CA VAL A 49 -3.79 -19.17 3.04
C VAL A 49 -4.94 -18.17 3.16
N PRO A 50 -5.86 -18.33 4.14
CA PRO A 50 -6.97 -17.40 4.30
C PRO A 50 -6.46 -15.97 4.45
N GLY A 51 -7.00 -15.06 3.64
CA GLY A 51 -6.71 -13.64 3.76
C GLY A 51 -7.12 -13.17 5.15
N VAL A 52 -6.16 -12.68 5.93
CA VAL A 52 -6.43 -12.15 7.27
C VAL A 52 -7.27 -10.87 7.11
N SER A 53 -8.47 -10.88 7.68
CA SER A 53 -9.37 -9.73 7.80
C SER A 53 -8.61 -8.53 8.35
N ILE A 54 -8.80 -7.35 7.75
CA ILE A 54 -8.12 -6.12 8.17
C ILE A 54 -8.56 -5.75 9.60
N GLU A 55 -9.78 -6.14 9.95
CA GLU A 55 -10.50 -5.98 11.20
C GLU A 55 -9.80 -6.70 12.38
N ASP A 56 -9.12 -7.81 12.09
CA ASP A 56 -8.37 -8.59 13.09
C ASP A 56 -6.94 -8.04 13.33
N GLN A 57 -6.38 -7.27 12.38
CA GLN A 57 -5.05 -6.66 12.53
C GLN A 57 -5.08 -5.41 13.41
N ARG A 58 -5.13 -5.63 14.74
CA ARG A 58 -5.00 -4.59 15.78
C ARG A 58 -3.59 -3.99 15.88
N VAL A 59 -3.10 -3.37 14.81
CA VAL A 59 -1.83 -2.64 14.77
C VAL A 59 -1.96 -1.32 15.53
N ARG A 60 -1.09 -1.10 16.52
CA ARG A 60 -0.95 0.19 17.19
C ARG A 60 -0.08 1.12 16.35
N TYR A 61 -0.70 2.13 15.73
CA TYR A 61 0.02 3.20 15.05
C TYR A 61 0.70 4.13 16.07
N GLY A 62 2.02 4.30 15.94
CA GLY A 62 2.78 5.34 16.64
C GLY A 62 3.07 6.51 15.70
N VAL A 63 3.13 7.74 16.22
CA VAL A 63 3.59 8.91 15.47
C VAL A 63 5.11 8.94 15.47
N ASP A 64 5.72 8.86 14.29
CA ASP A 64 7.16 9.10 14.10
C ASP A 64 7.44 10.59 14.32
N LYS A 65 7.96 10.91 15.52
CA LYS A 65 8.26 12.29 15.93
C LYS A 65 9.38 12.92 15.10
N VAL A 66 10.29 12.12 14.55
CA VAL A 66 11.42 12.64 13.73
C VAL A 66 10.89 13.07 12.37
N ILE A 67 10.06 12.24 11.73
CA ILE A 67 9.34 12.62 10.51
C ILE A 67 8.50 13.88 10.75
N LEU A 68 7.69 13.90 11.81
CA LEU A 68 6.80 15.03 12.14
C LEU A 68 7.58 16.35 12.24
N VAL A 69 8.72 16.36 12.95
CA VAL A 69 9.54 17.56 13.15
C VAL A 69 10.25 17.99 11.86
N VAL A 70 10.87 17.06 11.11
CA VAL A 70 11.59 17.39 9.87
C VAL A 70 10.62 17.89 8.78
N VAL A 71 9.51 17.19 8.56
CA VAL A 71 8.50 17.56 7.55
C VAL A 71 7.78 18.84 7.97
N GLY A 72 7.44 18.99 9.26
CA GLY A 72 6.84 20.22 9.79
C GLY A 72 7.75 21.43 9.63
N ALA A 73 9.05 21.29 9.92
CA ALA A 73 10.04 22.37 9.72
C ALA A 73 10.20 22.76 8.24
N LEU A 74 10.19 21.80 7.31
CA LEU A 74 10.23 22.07 5.87
C LEU A 74 8.97 22.80 5.39
N ILE A 75 7.78 22.39 5.84
CA ILE A 75 6.51 23.06 5.50
C ILE A 75 6.50 24.49 6.06
N LEU A 76 6.88 24.69 7.32
CA LEU A 76 6.94 26.02 7.94
C LEU A 76 7.98 26.92 7.26
N GLY A 77 9.14 26.38 6.85
CA GLY A 77 10.14 27.11 6.08
C GLY A 77 9.65 27.54 4.70
N PHE A 78 8.94 26.66 3.99
CA PHE A 78 8.34 26.99 2.68
C PHE A 78 7.23 28.06 2.81
N VAL A 79 6.35 27.94 3.82
CA VAL A 79 5.33 28.95 4.11
C VAL A 79 5.97 30.29 4.49
N ALA A 80 7.02 30.30 5.32
CA ALA A 80 7.74 31.52 5.67
C ALA A 80 8.40 32.19 4.43
N TRP A 81 8.95 31.41 3.51
CA TRP A 81 9.48 31.94 2.24
C TRP A 81 8.37 32.54 1.37
N GLY A 82 7.24 31.84 1.20
CA GLY A 82 6.09 32.34 0.43
C GLY A 82 5.45 33.61 1.01
N VAL A 83 5.42 33.75 2.34
CA VAL A 83 4.92 34.97 3.01
C VAL A 83 5.91 36.13 2.94
N THR A 84 7.23 35.86 2.97
CA THR A 84 8.25 36.93 2.95
C THR A 84 8.62 37.38 1.54
N ARG A 85 8.52 36.51 0.53
CA ARG A 85 8.85 36.80 -0.88
C ARG A 85 7.96 36.01 -1.86
N PRO A 86 6.70 36.42 -2.06
CA PRO A 86 5.79 35.74 -2.98
C PRO A 86 6.31 35.72 -4.43
N ASP A 87 6.98 36.79 -4.88
CA ASP A 87 7.47 36.92 -6.27
C ASP A 87 8.66 35.98 -6.57
N ASP A 88 9.57 35.79 -5.61
CA ASP A 88 10.65 34.78 -5.70
C ASP A 88 10.04 33.38 -5.83
N VAL A 89 9.05 33.04 -4.99
CA VAL A 89 8.39 31.72 -5.01
C VAL A 89 7.61 31.50 -6.31
N LEU A 90 6.90 32.52 -6.80
CA LEU A 90 6.15 32.46 -8.06
C LEU A 90 7.10 32.25 -9.25
N SER A 91 8.14 33.07 -9.38
CA SER A 91 9.10 32.99 -10.49
C SER A 91 9.84 31.64 -10.53
N VAL A 92 10.32 31.15 -9.39
CA VAL A 92 10.96 29.82 -9.28
C VAL A 92 9.98 28.70 -9.62
N SER A 93 8.73 28.77 -9.13
CA SER A 93 7.71 27.76 -9.40
C SER A 93 7.27 27.73 -10.86
N SER A 94 7.10 28.88 -11.51
CA SER A 94 6.79 28.99 -12.93
C SER A 94 7.95 28.51 -13.81
N ALA A 95 9.20 28.81 -13.45
CA ALA A 95 10.38 28.31 -14.16
C ALA A 95 10.50 26.78 -14.05
N ALA A 96 10.32 26.23 -12.84
CA ALA A 96 10.33 24.79 -12.61
C ALA A 96 9.20 24.07 -13.36
N LEU A 97 7.97 24.59 -13.31
CA LEU A 97 6.83 24.07 -14.07
C LEU A 97 7.09 24.07 -15.58
N SER A 98 7.62 25.16 -16.12
CA SER A 98 7.95 25.28 -17.55
C SER A 98 9.01 24.26 -17.96
N TRP A 99 10.04 24.06 -17.13
CA TRP A 99 11.07 23.05 -17.37
C TRP A 99 10.51 21.62 -17.33
N VAL A 100 9.66 21.30 -16.36
CA VAL A 100 9.00 19.98 -16.25
C VAL A 100 8.08 19.73 -17.45
N MET A 101 7.27 20.70 -17.85
CA MET A 101 6.37 20.57 -19.01
C MET A 101 7.16 20.34 -20.31
N ALA A 102 8.26 21.07 -20.52
CA ALA A 102 9.10 20.92 -21.70
C ALA A 102 9.87 19.59 -21.76
N ASN A 103 10.43 19.12 -20.63
CA ASN A 103 11.35 17.97 -20.62
C ASN A 103 10.66 16.63 -20.25
N LEU A 104 9.63 16.66 -19.41
CA LEU A 104 8.92 15.47 -18.90
C LEU A 104 7.50 15.34 -19.45
N GLY A 105 6.95 16.32 -20.17
CA GLY A 105 5.57 16.28 -20.70
C GLY A 105 5.25 15.03 -21.52
N TRP A 106 6.21 14.55 -22.32
CA TRP A 106 6.08 13.30 -23.08
C TRP A 106 6.02 12.06 -22.16
N VAL A 107 6.74 12.06 -21.03
CA VAL A 107 6.71 10.99 -20.02
C VAL A 107 5.33 10.92 -19.37
N PHE A 108 4.75 12.06 -18.99
CA PHE A 108 3.40 12.11 -18.42
C PHE A 108 2.34 11.61 -19.42
N SER A 109 2.41 12.01 -20.69
CA SER A 109 1.50 11.52 -21.73
C SER A 109 1.63 10.01 -21.97
N LEU A 110 2.85 9.48 -22.10
CA LEU A 110 3.08 8.04 -22.27
C LEU A 110 2.68 7.24 -21.03
N LEU A 111 2.88 7.78 -19.82
CA LEU A 111 2.44 7.15 -18.57
C LEU A 111 0.91 7.08 -18.50
N ALA A 112 0.20 8.17 -18.81
CA ALA A 112 -1.26 8.19 -18.80
C ALA A 112 -1.85 7.15 -19.78
N ILE A 113 -1.34 7.11 -21.02
CA ILE A 113 -1.76 6.10 -22.03
C ILE A 113 -1.37 4.69 -21.57
N GLY A 114 -0.15 4.52 -21.05
CA GLY A 114 0.37 3.24 -20.56
C GLY A 114 -0.45 2.64 -19.41
N LEU A 115 -0.97 3.48 -18.49
CA LEU A 115 -1.83 3.04 -17.39
C LEU A 115 -3.21 2.59 -17.89
N VAL A 116 -3.78 3.25 -18.92
CA VAL A 116 -5.01 2.80 -19.59
C VAL A 116 -4.79 1.43 -20.24
N VAL A 117 -3.72 1.29 -21.04
CA VAL A 117 -3.38 0.01 -21.70
C VAL A 117 -3.11 -1.10 -20.69
N PHE A 118 -2.38 -0.80 -19.60
CA PHE A 118 -2.13 -1.74 -18.51
C PHE A 118 -3.41 -2.27 -17.87
N LEU A 119 -4.38 -1.40 -17.55
CA LEU A 119 -5.66 -1.84 -16.99
C LEU A 119 -6.47 -2.70 -17.97
N LEU A 120 -6.50 -2.34 -19.26
CA LEU A 120 -7.18 -3.17 -20.28
C LEU A 120 -6.51 -4.55 -20.37
N VAL A 121 -5.18 -4.63 -20.34
CA VAL A 121 -4.43 -5.89 -20.31
C VAL A 121 -4.72 -6.69 -19.03
N VAL A 122 -4.84 -6.06 -17.86
CA VAL A 122 -5.20 -6.75 -16.61
C VAL A 122 -6.64 -7.27 -16.66
N ALA A 123 -7.58 -6.46 -17.14
CA ALA A 123 -9.01 -6.78 -17.20
C ALA A 123 -9.34 -7.92 -18.19
N PHE A 124 -8.69 -7.96 -19.36
CA PHE A 124 -8.86 -9.03 -20.35
C PHE A 124 -7.94 -10.24 -20.13
N SER A 125 -7.04 -10.18 -19.14
CA SER A 125 -6.17 -11.30 -18.77
C SER A 125 -6.76 -12.13 -17.63
N ARG A 126 -6.20 -13.32 -17.39
CA ARG A 126 -6.52 -14.21 -16.27
C ARG A 126 -6.54 -13.53 -14.89
N TYR A 127 -5.85 -12.40 -14.75
CA TYR A 127 -5.78 -11.61 -13.53
C TYR A 127 -7.08 -10.86 -13.22
N GLY A 128 -7.88 -10.49 -14.23
CA GLY A 128 -9.19 -9.85 -14.06
C GLY A 128 -10.26 -10.76 -13.44
N HIS A 129 -10.05 -12.07 -13.44
CA HIS A 129 -10.94 -13.06 -12.82
C HIS A 129 -10.65 -13.32 -11.33
N ILE A 130 -9.64 -12.67 -10.73
CA ILE A 130 -9.27 -12.87 -9.32
C ILE A 130 -10.19 -12.02 -8.43
N THR A 131 -10.88 -12.65 -7.46
CA THR A 131 -11.69 -11.92 -6.48
C THR A 131 -10.81 -11.07 -5.55
N LEU A 132 -11.20 -9.81 -5.35
CA LEU A 132 -10.52 -8.87 -4.44
C LEU A 132 -11.01 -9.09 -3.00
N GLY A 133 -10.73 -10.29 -2.48
CA GLY A 133 -11.17 -10.80 -1.19
C GLY A 133 -10.79 -12.28 -1.06
N LEU A 134 -11.50 -13.00 -0.20
CA LEU A 134 -11.41 -14.46 -0.10
C LEU A 134 -11.93 -15.16 -1.38
N ASP A 135 -11.56 -16.42 -1.57
CA ASP A 135 -12.02 -17.22 -2.70
C ASP A 135 -13.51 -17.58 -2.56
N GLY A 136 -14.33 -17.15 -3.53
CA GLY A 136 -15.78 -17.33 -3.50
C GLY A 136 -16.55 -16.29 -2.67
N GLU A 137 -15.88 -15.26 -2.14
CA GLU A 137 -16.53 -14.16 -1.42
C GLU A 137 -17.48 -13.35 -2.34
N LYS A 138 -18.62 -12.91 -1.78
CA LYS A 138 -19.63 -12.14 -2.51
C LYS A 138 -19.42 -10.64 -2.29
N PRO A 139 -19.72 -9.77 -3.27
CA PRO A 139 -19.72 -8.33 -3.08
C PRO A 139 -20.65 -7.90 -1.93
N GLU A 140 -20.14 -7.10 -1.01
CA GLU A 140 -20.91 -6.51 0.10
C GLU A 140 -22.00 -5.55 -0.41
N TYR A 141 -21.71 -4.82 -1.49
CA TYR A 141 -22.60 -3.85 -2.12
C TYR A 141 -23.08 -4.34 -3.49
N SER A 142 -24.32 -4.01 -3.84
CA SER A 142 -24.84 -4.25 -5.20
C SER A 142 -24.12 -3.36 -6.23
N THR A 143 -24.01 -3.82 -7.48
CA THR A 143 -23.28 -3.11 -8.54
C THR A 143 -23.77 -1.67 -8.75
N ALA A 144 -25.08 -1.42 -8.58
CA ALA A 144 -25.67 -0.09 -8.65
C ALA A 144 -25.27 0.80 -7.46
N SER A 145 -25.24 0.25 -6.23
CA SER A 145 -24.79 0.96 -5.03
C SER A 145 -23.28 1.28 -5.11
N TRP A 146 -22.48 0.31 -5.55
CA TRP A 146 -21.04 0.49 -5.80
C TRP A 146 -20.76 1.59 -6.84
N ALA A 147 -21.46 1.57 -7.97
CA ALA A 147 -21.32 2.62 -9.00
C ALA A 147 -21.73 4.00 -8.46
N ALA A 148 -22.83 4.09 -7.71
CA ALA A 148 -23.25 5.34 -7.08
C ALA A 148 -22.21 5.86 -6.07
N MET A 149 -21.58 4.99 -5.28
CA MET A 149 -20.49 5.38 -4.36
C MET A 149 -19.24 5.86 -5.11
N LEU A 150 -18.86 5.22 -6.22
CA LEU A 150 -17.74 5.69 -7.05
C LEU A 150 -17.98 7.09 -7.61
N PHE A 151 -19.18 7.37 -8.12
CA PHE A 151 -19.52 8.71 -8.61
C PHE A 151 -19.60 9.75 -7.48
N ALA A 152 -20.21 9.40 -6.34
CA ALA A 152 -20.32 10.29 -5.18
C ALA A 152 -18.97 10.62 -4.52
N ALA A 153 -17.99 9.70 -4.56
CA ALA A 153 -16.65 9.93 -4.03
C ALA A 153 -15.69 10.56 -5.06
N GLY A 154 -15.85 10.26 -6.35
CA GLY A 154 -14.94 10.69 -7.41
C GLY A 154 -15.29 12.05 -8.05
N ILE A 155 -16.58 12.36 -8.22
CA ILE A 155 -17.02 13.61 -8.86
C ILE A 155 -17.15 14.71 -7.79
N GLY A 156 -16.00 15.26 -7.41
CA GLY A 156 -15.90 16.42 -6.52
C GLY A 156 -16.01 17.76 -7.25
N ILE A 157 -15.62 18.83 -6.54
CA ILE A 157 -15.68 20.24 -7.01
C ILE A 157 -14.95 20.51 -8.33
N GLY A 158 -14.00 19.65 -8.73
CA GLY A 158 -13.24 19.78 -9.97
C GLY A 158 -14.13 19.92 -11.20
N ILE A 159 -15.17 19.09 -11.36
CA ILE A 159 -16.07 19.16 -12.52
C ILE A 159 -16.98 20.40 -12.47
N ILE A 160 -17.28 20.95 -11.29
CA ILE A 160 -18.06 22.20 -11.15
C ILE A 160 -17.26 23.41 -11.64
N PHE A 161 -15.95 23.46 -11.35
CA PHE A 161 -15.07 24.56 -11.76
C PHE A 161 -14.51 24.37 -13.19
N PHE A 162 -13.88 23.23 -13.46
CA PHE A 162 -13.21 22.96 -14.73
C PHE A 162 -14.17 22.53 -15.85
N GLY A 163 -15.33 21.95 -15.54
CA GLY A 163 -16.32 21.52 -16.52
C GLY A 163 -16.76 22.59 -17.53
N PRO A 164 -17.09 23.83 -17.10
CA PRO A 164 -17.30 24.94 -18.04
C PRO A 164 -15.99 25.63 -18.47
N TYR A 165 -14.98 25.70 -17.60
CA TYR A 165 -13.77 26.49 -17.81
C TYR A 165 -12.81 25.87 -18.84
N GLU A 166 -12.59 24.55 -18.83
CA GLU A 166 -11.67 23.88 -19.77
C GLU A 166 -12.17 23.94 -21.22
N PRO A 167 -13.42 23.55 -21.55
CA PRO A 167 -13.91 23.65 -22.93
C PRO A 167 -13.89 25.09 -23.45
N LEU A 168 -14.23 26.08 -22.62
CA LEU A 168 -14.13 27.50 -22.99
C LEU A 168 -12.68 27.91 -23.23
N SER A 169 -11.74 27.49 -22.37
CA SER A 169 -10.32 27.78 -22.53
C SER A 169 -9.73 27.15 -23.79
N PHE A 170 -10.08 25.91 -24.12
CA PHE A 170 -9.62 25.24 -25.35
C PHE A 170 -10.33 25.70 -26.63
N TYR A 171 -11.49 26.35 -26.51
CA TYR A 171 -12.19 27.03 -27.61
C TYR A 171 -11.57 28.39 -27.94
N LEU A 172 -11.13 29.14 -26.92
CA LEU A 172 -10.43 30.42 -27.05
C LEU A 172 -8.93 30.25 -27.37
N ALA A 173 -8.31 29.15 -26.90
CA ALA A 173 -6.94 28.77 -27.19
C ALA A 173 -6.87 27.32 -27.70
N PRO A 174 -7.34 27.06 -28.95
CA PRO A 174 -7.24 25.74 -29.58
C PRO A 174 -5.78 25.32 -29.78
N ARG A 175 -5.56 24.01 -29.98
CA ARG A 175 -4.21 23.47 -30.22
C ARG A 175 -3.58 24.12 -31.46
N PRO A 176 -2.29 24.51 -31.41
CA PRO A 176 -1.59 25.06 -32.57
C PRO A 176 -1.76 24.17 -33.81
N GLY A 177 -2.33 24.73 -34.88
CA GLY A 177 -2.58 24.03 -36.13
C GLY A 177 -3.88 23.22 -36.22
N SER A 178 -4.83 23.28 -35.25
CA SER A 178 -6.11 22.57 -35.36
C SER A 178 -7.27 23.39 -35.93
N ALA A 179 -7.50 24.60 -35.43
CA ALA A 179 -8.61 25.48 -35.81
C ALA A 179 -8.31 26.92 -35.37
N GLU A 180 -9.01 27.91 -35.93
CA GLU A 180 -8.92 29.29 -35.45
C GLU A 180 -9.62 29.47 -34.08
N PRO A 181 -9.10 30.32 -33.19
CA PRO A 181 -9.76 30.70 -31.94
C PRO A 181 -11.22 31.12 -32.14
N ALA A 182 -12.09 30.68 -31.24
CA ALA A 182 -13.53 31.01 -31.23
C ALA A 182 -14.30 30.69 -32.54
N SER A 183 -13.85 29.70 -33.31
CA SER A 183 -14.55 29.19 -34.50
C SER A 183 -15.38 27.94 -34.20
N ASP A 184 -16.45 27.68 -34.96
CA ASP A 184 -17.27 26.47 -34.84
C ASP A 184 -16.44 25.17 -34.95
N ALA A 185 -15.37 25.19 -35.76
CA ALA A 185 -14.42 24.09 -35.89
C ALA A 185 -13.67 23.80 -34.56
N ALA A 186 -13.35 24.83 -33.78
CA ALA A 186 -12.67 24.70 -32.50
C ALA A 186 -13.54 24.03 -31.42
N VAL A 187 -14.88 24.14 -31.48
CA VAL A 187 -15.81 23.58 -30.49
C VAL A 187 -15.61 22.08 -30.31
N THR A 188 -15.50 21.33 -31.41
CA THR A 188 -15.33 19.87 -31.38
C THR A 188 -13.98 19.46 -30.78
N GLY A 189 -12.90 20.17 -31.14
CA GLY A 189 -11.56 19.95 -30.62
C GLY A 189 -11.43 20.29 -29.12
N ALA A 190 -12.10 21.35 -28.67
CA ALA A 190 -12.13 21.79 -27.29
C ALA A 190 -12.86 20.78 -26.37
N LEU A 191 -14.06 20.35 -26.78
CA LEU A 191 -14.83 19.33 -26.07
C LEU A 191 -14.09 17.99 -26.02
N ALA A 192 -13.51 17.55 -27.15
CA ALA A 192 -12.72 16.32 -27.20
C ALA A 192 -11.48 16.37 -26.29
N GLN A 193 -10.85 17.53 -26.11
CA GLN A 193 -9.69 17.69 -25.25
C GLN A 193 -10.04 17.66 -23.76
N SER A 194 -11.10 18.35 -23.33
CA SER A 194 -11.54 18.26 -21.93
C SER A 194 -12.10 16.87 -21.60
N ALA A 195 -12.80 16.22 -22.54
CA ALA A 195 -13.20 14.82 -22.41
C ALA A 195 -12.01 13.84 -22.36
N MET A 196 -10.86 14.18 -22.94
CA MET A 196 -9.62 13.39 -22.85
C MET A 196 -8.99 13.50 -21.44
N HIS A 197 -9.04 14.68 -20.82
CA HIS A 197 -8.59 14.91 -19.43
C HIS A 197 -9.48 14.21 -18.40
N TRP A 198 -10.79 14.49 -18.42
CA TRP A 198 -11.75 13.99 -17.41
C TRP A 198 -12.28 12.58 -17.71
N GLY A 199 -11.94 12.04 -18.88
CA GLY A 199 -12.25 10.68 -19.30
C GLY A 199 -11.22 9.64 -18.85
N VAL A 200 -11.04 8.60 -19.67
CA VAL A 200 -10.44 7.31 -19.29
C VAL A 200 -9.04 7.44 -18.66
N HIS A 201 -8.23 8.43 -19.03
CA HIS A 201 -6.89 8.64 -18.47
C HIS A 201 -6.90 8.92 -16.96
N ALA A 202 -7.76 9.82 -16.48
CA ALA A 202 -7.87 10.12 -15.04
C ALA A 202 -8.40 8.92 -14.26
N TRP A 203 -9.47 8.29 -14.76
CA TRP A 203 -10.05 7.09 -14.16
C TRP A 203 -9.09 5.90 -14.13
N ALA A 204 -8.20 5.76 -15.13
CA ALA A 204 -7.17 4.72 -15.14
C ALA A 204 -6.13 4.91 -14.03
N ILE A 205 -5.70 6.15 -13.76
CA ILE A 205 -4.79 6.43 -12.63
C ILE A 205 -5.45 6.03 -11.30
N TYR A 206 -6.71 6.42 -11.10
CA TYR A 206 -7.48 6.04 -9.90
C TYR A 206 -7.69 4.53 -9.78
N ALA A 207 -8.01 3.84 -10.88
CA ALA A 207 -8.25 2.40 -10.89
C ALA A 207 -6.96 1.60 -10.67
N VAL A 208 -5.79 2.03 -11.16
CA VAL A 208 -4.50 1.38 -10.84
C VAL A 208 -4.17 1.52 -9.35
N VAL A 209 -4.35 2.71 -8.76
CA VAL A 209 -4.10 2.92 -7.33
C VAL A 209 -5.12 2.13 -6.49
N GLY A 210 -6.41 2.21 -6.81
CA GLY A 210 -7.48 1.49 -6.13
C GLY A 210 -7.30 -0.03 -6.18
N LEU A 211 -6.96 -0.58 -7.35
CA LEU A 211 -6.64 -2.01 -7.50
C LEU A 211 -5.42 -2.42 -6.67
N SER A 212 -4.38 -1.58 -6.63
CA SER A 212 -3.17 -1.83 -5.83
C SER A 212 -3.47 -1.85 -4.33
N VAL A 213 -4.27 -0.88 -3.84
CA VAL A 213 -4.76 -0.85 -2.45
C VAL A 213 -5.61 -2.08 -2.15
N ALA A 214 -6.62 -2.36 -2.97
CA ALA A 214 -7.59 -3.43 -2.74
C ALA A 214 -6.93 -4.83 -2.76
N TYR A 215 -6.03 -5.09 -3.70
CA TYR A 215 -5.29 -6.37 -3.76
C TYR A 215 -4.36 -6.55 -2.55
N VAL A 216 -3.67 -5.50 -2.12
CA VAL A 216 -2.77 -5.56 -0.95
C VAL A 216 -3.57 -5.70 0.35
N SER A 217 -4.74 -5.06 0.43
CA SER A 217 -5.55 -5.04 1.64
C SER A 217 -6.39 -6.31 1.77
N TYR A 218 -7.34 -6.53 0.86
CA TYR A 218 -8.30 -7.64 0.95
C TYR A 218 -7.71 -8.99 0.51
N ARG A 219 -6.88 -9.03 -0.55
CA ARG A 219 -6.34 -10.31 -1.06
C ARG A 219 -5.02 -10.75 -0.42
N ARG A 220 -4.25 -9.84 0.19
CA ARG A 220 -3.00 -10.16 0.91
C ARG A 220 -3.08 -10.01 2.42
N GLY A 221 -4.21 -9.54 2.98
CA GLY A 221 -4.40 -9.39 4.42
C GLY A 221 -3.37 -8.44 5.04
N ARG A 222 -3.14 -7.27 4.44
CA ARG A 222 -2.15 -6.29 4.90
C ARG A 222 -2.80 -4.93 5.14
N VAL A 223 -2.42 -4.28 6.24
CA VAL A 223 -2.83 -2.91 6.54
C VAL A 223 -2.57 -1.95 5.34
N PRO A 224 -3.55 -1.10 4.96
CA PRO A 224 -3.42 -0.13 3.86
C PRO A 224 -2.55 1.09 4.24
N LEU A 225 -1.23 0.89 4.40
CA LEU A 225 -0.24 1.97 4.33
C LEU A 225 0.33 2.05 2.92
N MET A 226 0.70 3.25 2.47
CA MET A 226 1.29 3.43 1.15
C MET A 226 2.64 2.72 1.03
N SER A 227 3.42 2.66 2.12
CA SER A 227 4.60 1.81 2.22
C SER A 227 4.31 0.30 2.15
N SER A 228 3.14 -0.19 2.60
CA SER A 228 2.82 -1.64 2.55
C SER A 228 2.56 -2.11 1.12
N ILE A 229 1.99 -1.23 0.30
CA ILE A 229 1.70 -1.44 -1.13
C ILE A 229 2.99 -1.51 -1.96
N LEU A 230 4.04 -0.78 -1.56
CA LEU A 230 5.31 -0.72 -2.29
C LEU A 230 6.34 -1.79 -1.85
N ARG A 231 6.19 -2.42 -0.67
CA ARG A 231 7.06 -3.52 -0.21
C ARG A 231 7.28 -4.65 -1.25
N PRO A 232 6.29 -5.11 -2.03
CA PRO A 232 6.50 -6.12 -3.08
C PRO A 232 7.51 -5.71 -4.16
N LEU A 233 7.64 -4.41 -4.44
CA LEU A 233 8.55 -3.87 -5.45
C LEU A 233 9.99 -3.71 -4.93
N PHE A 234 10.16 -3.48 -3.62
CA PHE A 234 11.47 -3.27 -2.99
C PHE A 234 12.11 -4.54 -2.40
N GLY A 235 11.40 -5.67 -2.42
CA GLY A 235 11.93 -6.97 -2.01
C GLY A 235 11.91 -7.21 -0.49
N GLN A 236 12.03 -8.49 -0.11
CA GLN A 236 11.93 -8.94 1.30
C GLN A 236 13.28 -8.86 2.04
N GLY A 237 13.92 -7.70 2.00
CA GLY A 237 15.04 -7.36 2.88
C GLY A 237 14.62 -6.33 3.93
N ASP A 238 15.36 -6.24 5.04
CA ASP A 238 15.05 -5.36 6.18
C ASP A 238 15.11 -3.85 5.87
N ARG A 239 15.41 -3.49 4.62
CA ARG A 239 15.36 -2.12 4.07
C ARG A 239 13.95 -1.53 3.96
N THR A 240 12.98 -2.07 4.69
CA THR A 240 11.67 -1.43 4.90
C THR A 240 11.80 -0.11 5.68
N ASP A 241 12.85 0.04 6.49
CA ASP A 241 13.26 1.33 7.10
C ASP A 241 13.89 2.33 6.10
N SER A 242 13.90 2.02 4.80
CA SER A 242 14.39 2.94 3.76
C SER A 242 13.74 4.32 3.87
N ILE A 243 14.57 5.36 3.84
CA ILE A 243 14.17 6.77 3.84
C ILE A 243 13.12 7.03 2.73
N ILE A 244 13.17 6.30 1.61
CA ILE A 244 12.20 6.40 0.51
C ILE A 244 10.80 5.95 0.95
N ALA A 245 10.70 4.81 1.66
CA ALA A 245 9.41 4.32 2.16
C ALA A 245 8.83 5.26 3.23
N ARG A 246 9.69 5.78 4.12
CA ARG A 246 9.32 6.78 5.12
C ARG A 246 8.93 8.12 4.50
N LEU A 247 9.55 8.54 3.41
CA LEU A 247 9.19 9.76 2.63
C LEU A 247 7.81 9.61 1.97
N ILE A 248 7.51 8.44 1.41
CA ILE A 248 6.21 8.17 0.77
C ILE A 248 5.08 8.10 1.81
N ASP A 249 5.30 7.44 2.96
CA ASP A 249 4.35 7.51 4.06
C ASP A 249 4.25 8.93 4.67
N SER A 250 5.33 9.73 4.65
CA SER A 250 5.26 11.16 5.04
C SER A 250 4.33 11.96 4.14
N MET A 251 4.44 11.78 2.82
CA MET A 251 3.53 12.42 1.85
C MET A 251 2.07 12.01 2.08
N ALA A 252 1.83 10.72 2.41
CA ALA A 252 0.50 10.21 2.76
C ALA A 252 -0.01 10.65 4.16
N ILE A 253 0.88 11.06 5.07
CA ILE A 253 0.52 11.61 6.39
C ILE A 253 0.11 13.08 6.29
N ILE A 254 0.77 13.89 5.46
CA ILE A 254 0.40 15.30 5.21
C ILE A 254 -1.07 15.43 4.76
N ALA A 255 -1.58 14.45 4.01
CA ALA A 255 -2.96 14.43 3.51
C ALA A 255 -4.02 14.03 4.55
N ARG A 256 -3.65 13.58 5.76
CA ARG A 256 -4.62 13.23 6.82
C ARG A 256 -4.74 14.37 7.84
N PRO A 257 -5.93 14.99 8.00
CA PRO A 257 -6.23 15.85 9.15
C PRO A 257 -5.91 15.11 10.46
N CYS A 258 -5.31 15.82 11.42
CA CYS A 258 -4.80 15.20 12.65
C CYS A 258 -5.96 14.69 13.53
N SER A 259 -6.35 13.42 13.34
CA SER A 259 -7.31 12.73 14.19
C SER A 259 -6.67 12.43 15.54
N ALA A 260 -6.88 13.33 16.50
CA ALA A 260 -6.49 13.13 17.89
C ALA A 260 -7.01 11.76 18.38
N PRO A 261 -6.21 11.01 19.16
CA PRO A 261 -6.62 9.70 19.63
C PRO A 261 -7.90 9.82 20.46
N ARG A 262 -8.97 9.12 20.05
CA ARG A 262 -10.17 8.99 20.89
C ARG A 262 -9.73 8.45 22.26
N PRO A 263 -10.17 9.07 23.38
CA PRO A 263 -10.01 8.43 24.68
C PRO A 263 -10.70 7.05 24.63
N PRO A 264 -10.20 6.04 25.37
CA PRO A 264 -10.87 4.75 25.44
C PRO A 264 -12.31 4.99 25.92
N SER A 265 -13.28 4.48 25.17
CA SER A 265 -14.69 4.56 25.54
C SER A 265 -14.87 3.91 26.90
N ALA A 266 -15.23 4.71 27.91
CA ALA A 266 -15.62 4.19 29.21
C ALA A 266 -16.72 3.13 28.98
N SER A 267 -16.52 1.93 29.53
CA SER A 267 -17.49 0.86 29.41
C SER A 267 -18.81 1.33 30.00
N ALA A 268 -19.84 1.51 29.16
CA ALA A 268 -21.17 1.86 29.62
C ALA A 268 -21.67 0.74 30.53
N GLY A 269 -21.68 1.01 31.84
CA GLY A 269 -22.12 0.04 32.83
C GLY A 269 -23.58 -0.29 32.59
N SER A 270 -23.88 -1.55 32.32
CA SER A 270 -25.25 -2.05 32.25
C SER A 270 -25.91 -1.91 33.64
N PRO A 271 -26.97 -1.09 33.80
CA PRO A 271 -27.68 -1.01 35.07
C PRO A 271 -28.43 -2.33 35.30
N THR A 272 -27.93 -3.16 36.21
CA THR A 272 -28.60 -4.37 36.68
C THR A 272 -29.46 -4.06 37.90
N SER A 273 -30.72 -4.52 37.89
CA SER A 273 -31.76 -4.32 38.94
C SER A 273 -32.16 -2.85 39.19
N THR A 274 -33.38 -2.56 39.66
CA THR A 274 -34.45 -3.43 40.17
C THR A 274 -35.72 -3.34 39.35
#